data_AF-A0A519STC2-F1
#
_entry.id   AF-A0A519STC2-F1
#
_cell.length_a   1.000
_cell.length_b   1.000
_cell.length_c   1.000
_cell.angle_alpha   90.00
_cell.angle_beta   90.00
_cell.angle_gamma   90.00
#
_symmetry.space_group_name_H-M   'P 1'
#
loop_
_entity.id
_entity.type
_entity.pdbx_description
1 polymer ?
#
loop_
_entity_poly.entity_id
_entity_poly.type
_entity_poly.pdbx_seq_one_letter_code
_entity_poly.pdbx_strand_id
1 'polypeptide(L)'
;MQQLKRARVDAANHRGSSVDHWRFYSCHPHDFIQQVTPLAGHLADALHLDQQILDGSYASLDAVSKACEAQGPDTVFTTLYDNVLAYVGEVIRQRVAGHWEVNTTHAGGDYPFVSIGFPRVQYMPINVVWTALQGSGPVDLRKEAANEIRLRATRVLEII
;
A
#
# COMPACT_ATOMS: atom_id res chain seq x y z
N MET A 1 21.28 5.76 -12.58
CA MET A 1 20.63 6.71 -13.52
C MET A 1 19.10 6.77 -13.37
N GLN A 2 18.42 5.68 -13.00
CA GLN A 2 16.94 5.60 -12.93
C GLN A 2 16.33 6.38 -11.73
N GLN A 3 16.98 6.35 -10.56
CA GLN A 3 16.60 7.17 -9.38
C GLN A 3 16.63 8.68 -9.64
N LEU A 4 17.56 9.16 -10.46
CA LEU A 4 17.66 10.58 -10.86
C LEU A 4 16.50 11.01 -11.79
N LYS A 5 15.93 10.08 -12.55
CA LYS A 5 14.71 10.33 -13.34
C LYS A 5 13.48 10.42 -12.44
N ARG A 6 13.30 9.49 -11.49
CA ARG A 6 12.20 9.54 -10.51
C ARG A 6 12.25 10.78 -9.64
N ALA A 7 13.38 11.09 -9.01
CA ALA A 7 13.51 12.28 -8.15
C ALA A 7 13.20 13.60 -8.89
N ARG A 8 13.57 13.71 -10.17
CA ARG A 8 13.19 14.87 -11.01
C ARG A 8 11.70 14.92 -11.33
N VAL A 9 11.08 13.76 -11.56
CA VAL A 9 9.66 13.60 -11.88
C VAL A 9 8.78 13.74 -10.61
N ASP A 10 9.31 13.41 -9.44
CA ASP A 10 8.72 13.64 -8.12
C ASP A 10 8.79 15.13 -7.74
N ALA A 11 9.95 15.77 -7.93
CA ALA A 11 10.12 17.21 -7.71
C ALA A 11 9.28 18.06 -8.68
N ALA A 12 9.12 17.63 -9.93
CA ALA A 12 8.30 18.32 -10.93
C ALA A 12 6.79 18.19 -10.68
N ASN A 13 6.34 17.15 -9.96
CA ASN A 13 4.92 16.88 -9.69
C ASN A 13 4.53 17.09 -8.21
N HIS A 14 5.36 17.79 -7.42
CA HIS A 14 5.12 18.05 -5.99
C HIS A 14 4.84 16.78 -5.15
N ARG A 15 5.47 15.65 -5.48
CA ARG A 15 5.31 14.37 -4.74
C ARG A 15 6.14 14.37 -3.45
N GLY A 16 5.72 15.18 -2.48
CA GLY A 16 6.37 15.30 -1.17
C GLY A 16 5.97 14.23 -0.16
N SER A 17 4.91 13.45 -0.44
CA SER A 17 4.37 12.45 0.49
C SER A 17 3.89 11.18 -0.22
N SER A 18 3.73 10.10 0.55
CA SER A 18 3.16 8.83 0.10
C SER A 18 1.74 8.99 -0.45
N VAL A 19 0.96 9.91 0.13
CA VAL A 19 -0.41 10.23 -0.29
C VAL A 19 -0.43 10.92 -1.64
N ASP A 20 0.45 11.91 -1.87
CA ASP A 20 0.56 12.57 -3.17
C ASP A 20 1.02 11.60 -4.25
N HIS A 21 1.90 10.67 -3.89
CA HIS A 21 2.30 9.58 -4.77
C HIS A 21 1.13 8.67 -5.13
N TRP A 22 0.32 8.27 -4.14
CA TRP A 22 -0.89 7.47 -4.41
C TRP A 22 -1.87 8.22 -5.30
N ARG A 23 -2.16 9.50 -5.05
CA ARG A 23 -3.05 10.30 -5.91
C ARG A 23 -2.60 10.36 -7.37
N PHE A 24 -1.29 10.37 -7.60
CA PHE A 24 -0.73 10.42 -8.95
C PHE A 24 -0.86 9.08 -9.69
N TYR A 25 -0.64 7.95 -9.01
CA TYR A 25 -0.63 6.62 -9.63
C TYR A 25 -1.96 5.89 -9.56
N SER A 26 -2.83 6.24 -8.62
CA SER A 26 -4.12 5.59 -8.47
C SER A 26 -5.03 5.92 -9.65
N CYS A 27 -5.65 4.90 -10.21
CA CYS A 27 -6.74 5.03 -11.17
C CYS A 27 -8.09 5.22 -10.46
N HIS A 28 -8.16 4.92 -9.16
CA HIS A 28 -9.38 4.96 -8.35
C HIS A 28 -9.28 5.92 -7.14
N PRO A 29 -8.80 7.17 -7.28
CA PRO A 29 -8.52 8.03 -6.11
C PRO A 29 -9.77 8.40 -5.30
N HIS A 30 -10.97 8.36 -5.90
CA HIS A 30 -12.22 8.77 -5.26
C HIS A 30 -13.12 7.59 -4.86
N ASP A 31 -12.90 6.41 -5.44
CA ASP A 31 -13.70 5.21 -5.24
C ASP A 31 -12.87 3.98 -4.83
N PHE A 32 -11.62 4.18 -4.42
CA PHE A 32 -10.67 3.09 -4.09
C PHE A 32 -11.27 2.04 -3.15
N ILE A 33 -11.96 2.46 -2.08
CA ILE A 33 -12.52 1.54 -1.08
C ILE A 33 -13.56 0.59 -1.70
N GLN A 34 -14.39 1.10 -2.63
CA GLN A 34 -15.37 0.30 -3.36
C GLN A 34 -14.69 -0.70 -4.30
N GLN A 35 -13.47 -0.38 -4.76
CA GLN A 35 -12.68 -1.21 -5.67
C GLN A 35 -11.73 -2.17 -4.95
N VAL A 36 -11.56 -2.10 -3.61
CA VAL A 36 -10.57 -2.93 -2.90
C VAL A 36 -10.74 -4.41 -3.21
N THR A 37 -11.96 -4.95 -3.08
CA THR A 37 -12.23 -6.38 -3.31
C THR A 37 -11.88 -6.82 -4.74
N PRO A 38 -12.40 -6.18 -5.81
CA PRO A 38 -12.01 -6.56 -7.17
C PRO A 38 -10.53 -6.32 -7.47
N LEU A 39 -9.92 -5.23 -6.99
CA LEU A 39 -8.50 -4.93 -7.19
C LEU A 39 -7.60 -5.99 -6.55
N ALA A 40 -7.88 -6.37 -5.31
CA ALA A 40 -7.16 -7.42 -4.60
C ALA A 40 -7.37 -8.79 -5.26
N GLY A 41 -8.60 -9.08 -5.71
CA GLY A 41 -8.94 -10.32 -6.42
C GLY A 41 -8.20 -10.50 -7.74
N HIS A 42 -8.02 -9.41 -8.51
CA HIS A 42 -7.31 -9.43 -9.79
C HIS A 42 -5.79 -9.43 -9.68
N LEU A 43 -5.22 -9.25 -8.47
CA LEU A 43 -3.77 -9.12 -8.30
C LEU A 43 -3.03 -10.40 -8.71
N ALA A 44 -3.59 -11.58 -8.42
CA ALA A 44 -2.98 -12.86 -8.77
C ALA A 44 -2.75 -12.97 -10.29
N ASP A 45 -3.80 -12.69 -11.07
CA ASP A 45 -3.74 -12.71 -12.54
C ASP A 45 -2.75 -11.68 -13.08
N ALA A 46 -2.77 -10.47 -12.52
CA ALA A 46 -1.92 -9.37 -12.96
C ALA A 46 -0.42 -9.59 -12.66
N LEU A 47 -0.12 -10.38 -11.62
CA LEU A 47 1.24 -10.79 -11.27
C LEU A 47 1.63 -12.18 -11.81
N HIS A 48 0.71 -12.84 -12.53
CA HIS A 48 0.88 -14.23 -12.99
C HIS A 48 1.21 -15.22 -11.87
N LEU A 49 0.53 -15.05 -10.72
CA LEU A 49 0.63 -15.93 -9.55
C LEU A 49 -0.59 -16.87 -9.48
N ASP A 50 -0.40 -18.02 -8.84
CA ASP A 50 -1.54 -18.86 -8.46
C ASP A 50 -2.38 -18.12 -7.42
N GLN A 51 -3.70 -18.04 -7.64
CA GLN A 51 -4.62 -17.34 -6.76
C GLN A 51 -4.65 -17.93 -5.35
N GLN A 52 -4.32 -19.23 -5.18
CA GLN A 52 -4.22 -19.86 -3.86
C GLN A 52 -3.05 -19.32 -3.02
N ILE A 53 -2.04 -18.72 -3.64
CA ILE A 53 -0.92 -18.09 -2.93
C ILE A 53 -1.39 -16.78 -2.29
N LEU A 54 -2.35 -16.09 -2.88
CA LEU A 54 -2.84 -14.80 -2.41
C LEU A 54 -3.97 -14.96 -1.37
N ASP A 55 -3.66 -15.63 -0.26
CA ASP A 55 -4.62 -16.01 0.80
C ASP A 55 -4.91 -14.92 1.86
N GLY A 56 -4.28 -13.75 1.76
CA GLY A 56 -4.44 -12.65 2.72
C GLY A 56 -3.51 -12.75 3.94
N SER A 57 -2.59 -13.72 3.94
CA SER A 57 -1.59 -13.87 5.00
C SER A 57 -0.41 -12.91 4.84
N TYR A 58 0.44 -12.81 5.87
CA TYR A 58 1.73 -12.14 5.74
C TYR A 58 2.70 -12.87 4.81
N ALA A 59 2.56 -14.19 4.69
CA ALA A 59 3.47 -14.99 3.86
C ALA A 59 3.20 -14.77 2.37
N SER A 60 1.95 -14.51 1.98
CA SER A 60 1.61 -14.20 0.59
C SER A 60 2.27 -12.90 0.11
N LEU A 61 2.54 -11.94 1.02
CA LEU A 61 3.28 -10.72 0.68
C LEU A 61 4.71 -10.98 0.19
N ASP A 62 5.34 -12.10 0.58
CA ASP A 62 6.65 -12.48 0.05
C ASP A 62 6.57 -12.86 -1.44
N ALA A 63 5.47 -13.51 -1.86
CA ALA A 63 5.22 -13.85 -3.26
C ALA A 63 4.91 -12.60 -4.09
N VAL A 64 4.06 -11.71 -3.57
CA VAL A 64 3.76 -10.41 -4.20
C VAL A 64 5.05 -9.60 -4.36
N SER A 65 5.89 -9.53 -3.32
CA SER A 65 7.16 -8.79 -3.35
C SER A 65 8.08 -9.28 -4.47
N LYS A 66 8.27 -10.61 -4.59
CA LYS A 66 9.08 -11.21 -5.66
C LYS A 66 8.52 -10.93 -7.05
N ALA A 67 7.20 -10.98 -7.22
CA ALA A 67 6.56 -10.70 -8.49
C ALA A 67 6.68 -9.22 -8.88
N CYS A 68 6.48 -8.30 -7.93
CA CYS A 68 6.70 -6.87 -8.13
C CYS A 68 8.15 -6.55 -8.51
N GLU A 69 9.13 -7.17 -7.85
CA GLU A 69 10.55 -7.04 -8.20
C GLU A 69 10.81 -7.53 -9.64
N ALA A 70 10.27 -8.70 -10.01
CA ALA A 70 10.46 -9.28 -11.34
C ALA A 70 9.85 -8.44 -12.47
N GLN A 71 8.70 -7.78 -12.23
CA GLN A 71 8.08 -6.87 -13.19
C GLN A 71 8.75 -5.48 -13.25
N GLY A 72 9.54 -5.14 -12.24
CA GLY A 72 10.18 -3.84 -12.09
C GLY A 72 9.27 -2.83 -11.37
N PRO A 73 9.75 -2.15 -10.30
CA PRO A 73 8.93 -1.23 -9.52
C PRO A 73 8.31 -0.08 -10.33
N ASP A 74 8.94 0.36 -11.43
CA ASP A 74 8.38 1.41 -12.31
C ASP A 74 7.06 0.97 -12.95
N THR A 75 7.06 -0.26 -13.48
CA THR A 75 5.86 -0.89 -14.06
C THR A 75 4.79 -1.06 -12.99
N VAL A 76 5.16 -1.58 -11.81
CA VAL A 76 4.21 -1.79 -10.72
C VAL A 76 3.54 -0.48 -10.31
N PHE A 77 4.29 0.61 -10.19
CA PHE A 77 3.71 1.92 -9.90
C PHE A 77 2.73 2.38 -10.97
N THR A 78 3.03 2.19 -12.25
CA THR A 78 2.18 2.74 -13.33
C THR A 78 0.99 1.86 -13.69
N THR A 79 1.04 0.55 -13.42
CA THR A 79 0.01 -0.38 -13.91
C THR A 79 -0.69 -1.17 -12.81
N LEU A 80 -0.05 -1.40 -11.66
CA LEU A 80 -0.56 -2.31 -10.61
C LEU A 80 -0.69 -1.67 -9.24
N TYR A 81 -0.47 -0.36 -9.12
CA TYR A 81 -0.36 0.30 -7.82
C TYR A 81 -1.60 0.09 -6.95
N ASP A 82 -2.78 0.27 -7.53
CA ASP A 82 -4.05 0.08 -6.83
C ASP A 82 -4.28 -1.39 -6.45
N ASN A 83 -3.90 -2.35 -7.30
CA ASN A 83 -4.00 -3.78 -6.99
C ASN A 83 -3.11 -4.19 -5.81
N VAL A 84 -1.84 -3.76 -5.84
CA VAL A 84 -0.89 -4.04 -4.76
C VAL A 84 -1.33 -3.35 -3.47
N LEU A 85 -1.79 -2.09 -3.56
CA LEU A 85 -2.31 -1.34 -2.42
C LEU A 85 -3.53 -2.01 -1.78
N ALA A 86 -4.48 -2.45 -2.61
CA ALA A 86 -5.70 -3.11 -2.14
C ALA A 86 -5.35 -4.41 -1.41
N TYR A 87 -4.48 -5.23 -2.01
CA TYR A 87 -4.08 -6.49 -1.40
C TYR A 87 -3.31 -6.32 -0.09
N VAL A 88 -2.32 -5.44 -0.06
CA VAL A 88 -1.57 -5.12 1.17
C VAL A 88 -2.51 -4.60 2.26
N GLY A 89 -3.47 -3.76 1.88
CA GLY A 89 -4.47 -3.26 2.80
C GLY A 89 -5.39 -4.34 3.34
N GLU A 90 -5.80 -5.31 2.52
CA GLU A 90 -6.57 -6.47 2.98
C GLU A 90 -5.78 -7.33 3.97
N VAL A 91 -4.49 -7.59 3.73
CA VAL A 91 -3.62 -8.31 4.68
C VAL A 91 -3.56 -7.57 6.02
N ILE A 92 -3.37 -6.25 6.00
CA ILE A 92 -3.34 -5.42 7.21
C ILE A 92 -4.70 -5.45 7.91
N ARG A 93 -5.80 -5.24 7.17
CA ARG A 93 -7.17 -5.22 7.67
C ARG A 93 -7.51 -6.50 8.42
N GLN A 94 -7.22 -7.65 7.83
CA GLN A 94 -7.43 -8.95 8.46
C GLN A 94 -6.58 -9.11 9.71
N ARG A 95 -5.30 -8.70 9.65
CA ARG A 95 -4.37 -8.82 10.79
C ARG A 95 -4.82 -8.05 12.03
N VAL A 96 -5.33 -6.84 11.84
CA VAL A 96 -5.71 -5.93 12.93
C VAL A 96 -7.21 -5.98 13.25
N ALA A 97 -7.97 -6.87 12.61
CA ALA A 97 -9.43 -6.93 12.68
C ALA A 97 -10.09 -5.56 12.44
N GLY A 98 -9.57 -4.84 11.43
CA GLY A 98 -10.02 -3.49 11.10
C GLY A 98 -11.02 -3.43 9.94
N HIS A 99 -11.30 -2.20 9.52
CA HIS A 99 -12.14 -1.89 8.36
C HIS A 99 -11.55 -0.70 7.59
N TRP A 100 -11.90 -0.59 6.32
CA TRP A 100 -11.46 0.54 5.49
C TRP A 100 -12.24 1.80 5.80
N GLU A 101 -11.55 2.94 5.84
CA GLU A 101 -12.12 4.28 5.96
C GLU A 101 -11.37 5.26 5.04
N VAL A 102 -12.02 6.38 4.73
CA VAL A 102 -11.37 7.52 4.06
C VAL A 102 -11.01 8.56 5.11
N ASN A 103 -9.77 9.01 5.11
CA ASN A 103 -9.37 10.10 5.97
C ASN A 103 -9.82 11.43 5.37
N THR A 104 -10.88 12.03 5.91
CA THR A 104 -11.39 13.34 5.47
C THR A 104 -10.97 14.50 6.38
N THR A 105 -10.21 14.25 7.45
CA THR A 105 -10.04 15.21 8.56
C THR A 105 -8.59 15.54 8.93
N HIS A 106 -7.61 14.69 8.61
CA HIS A 106 -6.20 14.97 8.90
C HIS A 106 -5.42 15.47 7.68
N ALA A 107 -4.23 16.02 7.92
CA ALA A 107 -3.33 16.52 6.88
C ALA A 107 -3.12 15.49 5.76
N GLY A 108 -3.14 15.97 4.52
CA GLY A 108 -3.16 15.13 3.32
C GLY A 108 -4.57 14.96 2.77
N GLY A 109 -5.57 14.63 3.61
CA GLY A 109 -6.99 14.47 3.26
C GLY A 109 -7.29 13.44 2.16
N ASP A 110 -8.54 12.99 2.06
CA ASP A 110 -9.09 12.14 0.99
C ASP A 110 -8.19 10.96 0.56
N TYR A 111 -7.75 10.15 1.53
CA TYR A 111 -6.99 8.92 1.26
C TYR A 111 -7.52 7.71 2.03
N PRO A 112 -7.42 6.50 1.47
CA PRO A 112 -7.85 5.28 2.13
C PRO A 112 -6.86 4.85 3.23
N PHE A 113 -7.40 4.38 4.34
CA PHE A 113 -6.63 3.76 5.42
C PHE A 113 -7.44 2.63 6.08
N VAL A 114 -6.75 1.78 6.83
CA VAL A 114 -7.38 0.75 7.67
C VAL A 114 -7.50 1.30 9.09
N SER A 115 -8.74 1.34 9.58
CA SER A 115 -9.16 1.79 10.90
C SER A 115 -9.38 0.60 11.84
N ILE A 116 -9.15 0.82 13.13
CA ILE A 116 -9.56 -0.09 14.21
C ILE A 116 -10.50 0.63 15.20
N GLY A 117 -11.13 1.73 14.76
CA GLY A 117 -12.07 2.52 15.57
C GLY A 117 -11.45 3.56 16.50
N PHE A 118 -10.12 3.70 16.52
CA PHE A 118 -9.42 4.74 17.28
C PHE A 118 -9.04 5.93 16.36
N PRO A 119 -9.55 7.17 16.61
CA PRO A 119 -9.40 8.30 15.68
C PRO A 119 -7.97 8.72 15.32
N ARG A 120 -6.99 8.34 16.16
CA ARG A 120 -5.56 8.69 15.99
C ARG A 120 -4.72 7.54 15.43
N VAL A 121 -5.32 6.37 15.21
CA VAL A 121 -4.63 5.17 14.75
C VAL A 121 -5.10 4.84 13.35
N GLN A 122 -4.22 5.10 12.39
CA GLN A 122 -4.47 4.83 10.98
C GLN A 122 -3.37 3.93 10.48
N TYR A 123 -3.73 2.71 10.07
CA TYR A 123 -2.80 1.87 9.33
C TYR A 123 -2.89 2.28 7.88
N MET A 124 -1.77 2.70 7.29
CA MET A 124 -1.73 3.28 5.95
C MET A 124 -1.04 2.32 4.98
N PRO A 125 -1.77 1.46 4.24
CA PRO A 125 -1.20 0.62 3.18
C PRO A 125 -0.42 1.42 2.14
N ILE A 126 -0.81 2.69 1.93
CA ILE A 126 -0.11 3.64 1.05
C ILE A 126 1.36 3.78 1.43
N ASN A 127 1.68 3.90 2.73
CA ASN A 127 3.06 4.01 3.19
C ASN A 127 3.85 2.73 2.91
N VAL A 128 3.21 1.58 3.09
CA VAL A 128 3.83 0.26 2.88
C VAL A 128 4.22 0.09 1.42
N VAL A 129 3.27 0.28 0.50
CA VAL A 129 3.51 0.10 -0.94
C VAL A 129 4.51 1.12 -1.46
N TRP A 130 4.35 2.40 -1.09
CA TRP A 130 5.28 3.44 -1.50
C TRP A 130 6.72 3.16 -1.03
N THR A 131 6.90 2.84 0.25
CA THR A 131 8.23 2.56 0.82
C THR A 131 8.88 1.33 0.17
N ALA A 132 8.11 0.25 0.01
CA ALA A 132 8.62 -0.99 -0.56
C ALA A 132 9.05 -0.85 -2.03
N LEU A 133 8.31 -0.07 -2.84
CA LEU A 133 8.58 0.10 -4.27
C LEU A 133 9.55 1.25 -4.59
N GLN A 134 9.68 2.26 -3.71
CA GLN A 134 10.62 3.37 -3.88
C GLN A 134 12.01 3.06 -3.30
N GLY A 135 12.11 2.08 -2.40
CA GLY A 135 13.35 1.72 -1.72
C GLY A 135 14.55 1.44 -2.64
N SER A 136 15.75 1.58 -2.10
CA SER A 136 17.01 1.25 -2.79
C SER A 136 17.40 -0.23 -2.69
N GLY A 137 16.66 -1.01 -1.89
CA GLY A 137 16.84 -2.46 -1.73
C GLY A 137 15.74 -3.25 -2.45
N PRO A 138 15.74 -4.59 -2.29
CA PRO A 138 14.68 -5.44 -2.83
C PRO A 138 13.30 -5.01 -2.32
N VAL A 139 12.27 -5.15 -3.17
CA VAL A 139 10.88 -4.98 -2.74
C VAL A 139 10.59 -5.97 -1.61
N ASP A 140 10.10 -5.46 -0.48
CA ASP A 140 9.76 -6.26 0.71
C ASP A 140 8.49 -5.72 1.38
N LEU A 141 7.33 -6.07 0.81
CA LEU A 141 6.02 -5.66 1.30
C LEU A 141 5.72 -6.26 2.68
N ARG A 142 6.24 -7.46 2.96
CA ARG A 142 6.02 -8.14 4.24
C ARG A 142 6.65 -7.37 5.39
N LYS A 143 7.92 -6.99 5.24
CA LYS A 143 8.64 -6.17 6.22
C LYS A 143 7.98 -4.83 6.42
N GLU A 144 7.64 -4.12 5.34
CA GLU A 144 7.04 -2.79 5.46
C GLU A 144 5.63 -2.83 6.05
N ALA A 145 4.83 -3.86 5.74
CA ALA A 145 3.54 -4.08 6.41
C ALA A 145 3.73 -4.36 7.91
N ALA A 146 4.72 -5.17 8.30
CA ALA A 146 5.02 -5.43 9.70
C ALA A 146 5.49 -4.16 10.44
N ASN A 147 6.25 -3.29 9.76
CA ASN A 147 6.70 -2.01 10.31
C ASN A 147 5.53 -1.06 10.53
N GLU A 148 4.65 -0.88 9.55
CA GLU A 148 3.44 -0.05 9.68
C GLU A 148 2.60 -0.54 10.88
N ILE A 149 2.34 -1.85 10.99
CA ILE A 149 1.58 -2.37 12.12
C ILE A 149 2.27 -2.09 13.46
N ARG A 150 3.57 -2.36 13.57
CA ARG A 150 4.32 -2.14 14.83
C ARG A 150 4.29 -0.66 15.24
N LEU A 151 4.51 0.25 14.29
CA LEU A 151 4.51 1.69 14.53
C LEU A 151 3.17 2.20 15.06
N ARG A 152 2.06 1.64 14.57
CA ARG A 152 0.71 2.02 15.03
C ARG A 152 0.30 1.31 16.31
N ALA A 153 0.73 0.07 16.53
CA ALA A 153 0.46 -0.65 17.77
C ALA A 153 1.03 0.07 19.00
N THR A 154 2.24 0.65 18.91
CA THR A 154 2.80 1.48 19.98
C THR A 154 1.90 2.66 20.33
N ARG A 155 1.27 3.29 19.32
CA ARG A 155 0.34 4.42 19.54
C ARG A 155 -0.99 3.99 20.16
N VAL A 156 -1.44 2.75 19.94
CA VAL A 156 -2.62 2.21 20.62
C VAL A 156 -2.36 2.08 22.12
N LEU A 157 -1.18 1.59 22.50
CA LEU A 157 -0.78 1.45 23.91
C LEU A 157 -0.64 2.79 24.64
N GLU A 158 -0.44 3.89 23.91
CA GLU A 158 -0.42 5.25 24.49
C GLU A 158 -1.83 5.82 24.74
N ILE A 159 -2.88 5.20 24.18
CA ILE A 159 -4.27 5.67 24.25
C ILE A 159 -5.09 4.86 25.28
N ILE A 160 -4.68 3.63 25.59
CA ILE A 160 -5.29 2.74 26.60
C ILE A 160 -4.65 3.00 27.96
#